data_AF-A0A160FTP3-F1
#
_entry.id   AF-A0A160FTP3-F1
#
_cell.length_a   1.000
_cell.length_b   1.000
_cell.length_c   1.000
_cell.angle_alpha   90.00
_cell.angle_beta   90.00
_cell.angle_gamma   90.00
#
_symmetry.space_group_name_H-M   'P 1'
#
loop_
_entity.id
_entity.type
_entity.pdbx_description
1 polymer ?
#
loop_
_entity_poly.entity_id
_entity_poly.type
_entity_poly.pdbx_seq_one_letter_code
_entity_poly.pdbx_strand_id
1 'polypeptide(L)'
;MTKVPDDFPRDVAPAALAGAQPMLAARMINGRFVVGLTEEERLERWQICEDLAQQLIVAARKDAAKYPQNSHDVVLGRIGDAIAGKDWCSVVEMNWIIARLRELLRW
;
A
#
# COMPACT_ATOMS: atom_id res chain seq x y z
N MET A 1 -15.75 -13.72 7.48
CA MET A 1 -14.43 -13.87 6.84
C MET A 1 -14.13 -12.58 6.10
N THR A 2 -13.11 -11.85 6.53
CA THR A 2 -12.73 -10.60 5.88
C THR A 2 -11.90 -10.95 4.65
N LYS A 3 -12.46 -10.76 3.45
CA LYS A 3 -11.79 -11.08 2.20
C LYS A 3 -10.88 -9.92 1.82
N VAL A 4 -9.61 -10.20 1.52
CA VAL A 4 -8.70 -9.19 0.98
C VAL A 4 -9.25 -8.71 -0.38
N PRO A 5 -9.40 -7.38 -0.59
CA PRO A 5 -9.86 -6.81 -1.85
C PRO A 5 -9.02 -7.29 -3.05
N ASP A 6 -9.65 -7.48 -4.21
CA ASP A 6 -8.97 -8.05 -5.39
C ASP A 6 -7.92 -7.10 -5.97
N ASP A 7 -8.04 -5.79 -5.72
CA ASP A 7 -7.12 -4.71 -6.09
C ASP A 7 -5.93 -4.53 -5.13
N PHE A 8 -5.95 -5.19 -3.95
CA PHE A 8 -4.79 -5.17 -3.05
C PHE A 8 -3.60 -5.94 -3.67
N PRO A 9 -2.35 -5.44 -3.57
CA PRO A 9 -1.20 -6.07 -4.20
C PRO A 9 -1.02 -7.55 -3.83
N ARG A 10 -0.59 -8.35 -4.80
CA ARG A 10 -0.20 -9.76 -4.59
C ARG A 10 1.31 -9.94 -4.45
N ASP A 11 2.06 -9.01 -5.06
CA ASP A 11 3.51 -8.94 -4.99
C ASP A 11 3.91 -7.57 -4.42
N VAL A 12 4.60 -7.57 -3.28
CA VAL A 12 5.13 -6.37 -2.61
C VAL A 12 6.64 -6.18 -2.83
N ALA A 13 7.30 -7.19 -3.42
CA ALA A 13 8.71 -7.12 -3.77
C ALA A 13 8.87 -6.52 -5.17
N PRO A 14 9.66 -5.44 -5.35
CA PRO A 14 10.12 -5.07 -6.68
C PRO A 14 11.08 -6.16 -7.15
N ALA A 15 10.65 -6.99 -8.11
CA ALA A 15 11.54 -7.91 -8.81
C ALA A 15 12.48 -7.10 -9.71
N ALA A 16 13.51 -6.49 -9.12
CA ALA A 16 14.58 -5.82 -9.82
C ALA A 16 15.92 -6.06 -9.11
N LEU A 17 16.37 -7.32 -9.11
CA LEU A 17 17.82 -7.56 -9.06
C LEU A 17 18.35 -7.19 -10.45
N ALA A 18 18.98 -6.02 -10.52
CA ALA A 18 19.67 -5.58 -11.73
C ALA A 18 20.78 -6.58 -12.07
N GLY A 19 20.64 -7.26 -13.21
CA GLY A 19 21.68 -8.09 -13.81
C GLY A 19 21.39 -9.59 -13.77
N ALA A 20 21.15 -10.15 -14.96
CA ALA A 20 21.12 -11.59 -15.27
C ALA A 20 19.97 -12.44 -14.67
N GLN A 21 18.95 -12.64 -15.51
CA GLN A 21 17.76 -13.49 -15.35
C GLN A 21 16.78 -13.09 -14.23
N PRO A 22 15.46 -13.07 -14.48
CA PRO A 22 14.47 -12.92 -13.41
C PRO A 22 14.54 -14.17 -12.52
N MET A 23 15.41 -14.14 -11.51
CA MET A 23 15.28 -15.01 -10.36
C MET A 23 14.00 -14.58 -9.66
N LEU A 24 12.89 -15.24 -10.00
CA LEU A 24 11.71 -15.29 -9.15
C LEU A 24 12.24 -15.51 -7.73
N ALA A 25 11.99 -14.55 -6.83
CA ALA A 25 12.39 -14.62 -5.43
C ALA A 25 11.49 -15.67 -4.74
N ALA A 26 11.62 -16.92 -5.17
CA ALA A 26 10.82 -18.03 -4.72
C ALA A 26 11.38 -18.48 -3.38
N ARG A 27 10.59 -18.34 -2.32
CA ARG A 27 10.91 -18.91 -1.01
C ARG A 27 10.25 -20.28 -0.92
N MET A 28 11.01 -21.27 -0.45
CA MET A 28 10.46 -22.61 -0.22
C MET A 28 9.81 -22.64 1.16
N ILE A 29 8.48 -22.76 1.21
CA ILE A 29 7.72 -22.94 2.44
C ILE A 29 7.01 -24.29 2.35
N ASN A 30 7.23 -25.19 3.32
CA ASN A 30 6.65 -26.54 3.36
C ASN A 30 6.83 -27.35 2.06
N GLY A 31 8.00 -27.23 1.41
CA GLY A 31 8.31 -27.96 0.18
C GLY A 31 7.63 -27.42 -1.09
N ARG A 32 6.96 -26.26 -1.02
CA ARG A 32 6.40 -25.54 -2.18
C ARG A 32 7.18 -24.26 -2.42
N PHE A 33 7.51 -23.98 -3.67
CA PHE A 33 8.02 -22.69 -4.10
C PHE A 33 6.88 -21.67 -4.07
N VAL A 34 6.94 -20.71 -3.15
CA VAL A 34 6.02 -19.57 -3.09
C VAL A 34 6.71 -18.39 -3.77
N VAL A 35 6.05 -17.85 -4.79
CA VAL A 35 6.39 -16.59 -5.44
C VAL A 35 5.35 -15.58 -4.98
N GLY A 36 5.78 -14.45 -4.42
CA GLY A 36 4.87 -13.44 -3.87
C GLY A 36 4.43 -13.73 -2.43
N LEU A 37 3.43 -12.98 -1.94
CA LEU A 37 2.84 -13.19 -0.62
C LEU A 37 1.93 -14.44 -0.62
N THR A 38 1.95 -15.24 0.45
CA THR A 38 0.87 -16.22 0.68
C THR A 38 -0.47 -15.51 0.90
N GLU A 39 -1.58 -16.25 0.88
CA GLU A 39 -2.89 -15.65 1.17
C GLU A 39 -2.96 -15.07 2.59
N GLU A 40 -2.30 -15.73 3.55
CA GLU A 40 -2.20 -15.27 4.94
C GLU A 40 -1.33 -14.01 5.04
N GLU A 41 -0.15 -14.01 4.42
CA GLU A 41 0.72 -12.83 4.42
C GLU A 41 0.05 -11.64 3.71
N ARG A 42 -0.67 -11.90 2.61
CA ARG A 42 -1.46 -10.88 1.91
C ARG A 42 -2.59 -10.34 2.78
N LEU A 43 -3.24 -11.18 3.58
CA LEU A 43 -4.25 -10.77 4.54
C LEU A 43 -3.65 -9.87 5.63
N GLU A 44 -2.52 -10.26 6.20
CA GLU A 44 -1.82 -9.46 7.22
C GLU A 44 -1.37 -8.11 6.67
N ARG A 45 -0.75 -8.09 5.48
CA ARG A 45 -0.34 -6.85 4.81
C ARG A 45 -1.52 -5.96 4.51
N TRP A 46 -2.62 -6.52 4.01
CA TRP A 46 -3.83 -5.76 3.76
C TRP A 46 -4.41 -5.16 5.04
N GLN A 47 -4.46 -5.90 6.15
CA GLN A 47 -4.96 -5.38 7.43
C GLN A 47 -4.13 -4.19 7.92
N ILE A 48 -2.80 -4.26 7.80
CA ILE A 48 -1.89 -3.16 8.16
C ILE A 48 -2.14 -1.94 7.26
N CYS A 49 -2.26 -2.14 5.95
CA CYS A 49 -2.51 -1.05 5.01
C CYS A 49 -3.90 -0.42 5.18
N GLU A 50 -4.94 -1.22 5.44
CA GLU A 50 -6.30 -0.72 5.69
C GLU A 50 -6.34 0.11 6.98
N ASP A 51 -5.72 -0.37 8.07
CA ASP A 51 -5.64 0.39 9.32
C ASP A 51 -4.89 1.72 9.13
N LEU A 52 -3.75 1.69 8.41
CA LEU A 52 -3.02 2.91 8.08
C LEU A 52 -3.88 3.88 7.24
N ALA A 53 -4.62 3.38 6.25
CA ALA A 53 -5.53 4.22 5.46
C ALA A 53 -6.61 4.86 6.36
N GLN A 54 -7.21 4.11 7.29
CA GLN A 54 -8.19 4.64 8.25
C GLN A 54 -7.60 5.75 9.13
N GLN A 55 -6.38 5.56 9.64
CA GLN A 55 -5.70 6.58 10.45
C GLN A 55 -5.40 7.86 9.66
N LEU A 56 -5.03 7.72 8.38
CA LEU A 56 -4.67 8.84 7.51
C LEU A 56 -5.87 9.69 7.07
N ILE A 57 -7.11 9.20 7.17
CA ILE A 57 -8.34 10.00 6.94
C ILE A 57 -8.30 11.30 7.77
N VAL A 58 -7.92 11.20 9.04
CA VAL A 58 -7.88 12.35 9.95
C VAL A 58 -6.81 13.34 9.51
N ALA A 59 -5.64 12.85 9.09
CA ALA A 59 -4.55 13.69 8.59
C ALA A 59 -4.94 14.41 7.29
N ALA A 60 -5.52 13.69 6.33
CA ALA A 60 -5.96 14.24 5.06
C ALA A 60 -7.04 15.32 5.23
N ARG A 61 -8.06 15.08 6.06
CA ARG A 61 -9.09 16.09 6.36
C ARG A 61 -8.52 17.34 7.03
N LYS A 62 -7.56 17.17 7.95
CA LYS A 62 -6.88 18.31 8.60
C LYS A 62 -6.07 19.14 7.60
N ASP A 63 -5.33 18.50 6.70
CA ASP A 63 -4.55 19.22 5.68
C ASP A 63 -5.47 19.95 4.68
N ALA A 64 -6.54 19.30 4.22
CA ALA A 64 -7.54 19.91 3.35
C ALA A 64 -8.24 21.12 4.00
N ALA A 65 -8.59 21.03 5.29
CA ALA A 65 -9.17 22.15 6.03
C ALA A 65 -8.17 23.30 6.25
N LYS A 66 -6.88 22.98 6.40
CA LYS A 66 -5.82 23.98 6.57
C LYS A 66 -5.51 24.72 5.27
N TYR A 67 -5.65 24.05 4.13
CA TYR A 67 -5.36 24.60 2.80
C TYR A 67 -6.53 24.35 1.83
N PRO A 68 -7.69 25.02 2.03
CA PRO A 68 -8.91 24.76 1.26
C PRO A 68 -8.80 25.09 -0.24
N GLN A 69 -7.78 25.87 -0.63
CA GLN A 69 -7.48 26.18 -2.03
C GLN A 69 -6.79 25.02 -2.79
N ASN A 70 -6.25 24.04 -2.07
CA ASN A 70 -5.58 22.91 -2.69
C ASN A 70 -6.60 21.88 -3.17
N SER A 71 -6.34 21.27 -4.33
CA SER A 71 -7.12 20.11 -4.77
C SER A 71 -6.88 18.91 -3.86
N HIS A 72 -7.85 18.00 -3.80
CA HIS A 72 -7.71 16.76 -3.04
C HIS A 72 -6.51 15.92 -3.50
N ASP A 73 -6.17 15.94 -4.79
CA ASP A 73 -4.96 15.28 -5.31
C ASP A 73 -3.67 15.84 -4.71
N VAL A 74 -3.58 17.17 -4.51
CA VAL A 74 -2.42 17.79 -3.85
C VAL A 74 -2.34 17.37 -2.38
N VAL A 75 -3.48 17.28 -1.69
CA VAL A 75 -3.53 16.79 -0.30
C VAL A 75 -3.08 15.32 -0.23
N LEU A 76 -3.60 14.46 -1.10
CA LEU A 76 -3.22 13.05 -1.14
C LEU A 76 -1.74 12.86 -1.49
N GLY A 77 -1.20 13.64 -2.43
CA GLY A 77 0.23 13.62 -2.77
C GLY A 77 1.11 13.95 -1.55
N ARG A 78 0.78 15.01 -0.81
CA ARG A 78 1.50 15.38 0.42
C ARG A 78 1.43 14.32 1.51
N ILE A 79 0.26 13.69 1.66
CA ILE A 79 0.11 12.57 2.59
C ILE A 79 1.04 11.44 2.16
N GLY A 80 1.03 11.05 0.88
CA GLY A 80 1.93 10.04 0.31
C GLY A 80 3.40 10.33 0.57
N ASP A 81 3.85 11.55 0.30
CA ASP A 81 5.23 11.98 0.57
C ASP A 81 5.59 11.86 2.06
N ALA A 82 4.66 12.20 2.96
CA ALA A 82 4.88 12.17 4.40
C ALA A 82 5.02 10.74 4.97
N ILE A 83 4.46 9.73 4.30
CA ILE A 83 4.57 8.33 4.70
C ILE A 83 5.64 7.56 3.91
N ALA A 84 6.02 8.01 2.71
CA ALA A 84 7.09 7.41 1.91
C ALA A 84 8.45 7.41 2.65
N GLY A 85 8.72 8.45 3.45
CA GLY A 85 9.96 8.54 4.24
C GLY A 85 10.03 7.66 5.49
N LYS A 86 9.00 6.85 5.78
CA LYS A 86 8.88 6.11 7.05
C LYS A 86 9.10 4.60 6.93
N ASP A 87 9.30 4.09 5.72
CA ASP A 87 9.53 2.66 5.42
C ASP A 87 8.42 1.73 5.98
N TRP A 88 7.18 2.24 6.07
CA TRP A 88 6.03 1.51 6.61
C TRP A 88 5.39 0.56 5.61
N CYS A 89 5.57 0.81 4.32
CA CYS A 89 4.99 0.02 3.25
C CYS A 89 5.80 0.18 1.95
N SER A 90 5.70 -0.82 1.08
CA SER A 90 6.28 -0.76 -0.26
C SER A 90 5.60 0.31 -1.12
N VAL A 91 6.23 0.70 -2.22
CA VAL A 91 5.65 1.67 -3.19
C VAL A 91 4.30 1.18 -3.74
N VAL A 92 4.12 -0.13 -3.93
CA VAL A 92 2.87 -0.68 -4.47
C VAL A 92 1.75 -0.60 -3.43
N GLU A 93 2.07 -0.90 -2.17
CA GLU A 93 1.13 -0.74 -1.05
C GLU A 93 0.81 0.73 -0.79
N MET A 94 1.78 1.63 -0.96
CA MET A 94 1.59 3.07 -0.88
C MET A 94 0.55 3.55 -1.88
N ASN A 95 0.68 3.15 -3.14
CA ASN A 95 -0.27 3.48 -4.19
C ASN A 95 -1.67 2.95 -3.86
N TRP A 96 -1.76 1.74 -3.31
CA TRP A 96 -3.02 1.19 -2.85
C TRP A 96 -3.62 2.00 -1.70
N ILE A 97 -2.84 2.41 -0.70
CA ILE A 97 -3.29 3.24 0.42
C ILE A 97 -3.84 4.59 -0.08
N ILE A 98 -3.17 5.24 -1.05
CA ILE A 98 -3.62 6.51 -1.60
C ILE A 98 -4.94 6.34 -2.39
N ALA A 99 -5.06 5.29 -3.19
CA ALA A 99 -6.31 4.96 -3.87
C ALA A 99 -7.44 4.68 -2.86
N ARG A 100 -7.12 3.91 -1.81
CA ARG A 100 -8.06 3.58 -0.74
C ARG A 100 -8.52 4.81 0.03
N LEU A 101 -7.62 5.75 0.32
CA LEU A 101 -7.97 7.03 0.95
C LEU A 101 -8.94 7.84 0.10
N ARG A 102 -8.75 7.85 -1.22
CA ARG A 102 -9.65 8.53 -2.15
C ARG A 102 -11.08 7.97 -2.04
N GLU A 103 -11.23 6.65 -1.98
CA GLU A 103 -12.53 6.00 -1.77
C GLU A 103 -13.15 6.35 -0.41
N LEU A 104 -12.38 6.22 0.67
CA LEU A 104 -12.83 6.45 2.05
C LEU A 104 -13.26 7.91 2.28
N LEU A 105 -12.57 8.85 1.62
CA LEU A 105 -12.85 10.28 1.70
C LEU A 105 -13.88 10.76 0.67
N ARG A 106 -14.18 9.95 -0.35
CA ARG A 106 -15.03 10.27 -1.50
C ARG A 106 -14.50 11.47 -2.30
N TRP A 107 -13.21 11.43 -2.65
CA TRP A 107 -12.46 12.49 -3.35
C TRP A 107 -12.10 12.16 -4.79
#